data_AF-A0A150QB83-F1
#
_entry.id   AF-A0A150QB83-F1
#
_cell.length_a   1.000
_cell.length_b   1.000
_cell.length_c   1.000
_cell.angle_alpha   90.00
_cell.angle_beta   90.00
_cell.angle_gamma   90.00
#
_symmetry.space_group_name_H-M   'P 1'
#
loop_
_entity.id
_entity.type
_entity.pdbx_description
1 polymer ?
#
loop_
_entity_poly.entity_id
_entity_poly.type
_entity_poly.pdbx_seq_one_letter_code
_entity_poly.pdbx_strand_id
1 'polypeptide(L)'
;MTEATGRPSSGARYVLERTDPGGAPGELVYRGLVRLPDADVPVEVRIAEATGAATATVDAAAVPPGGPRPEDLSRTAAALVRSATKSADAHAQRLPRKIVRWRG
;
A
#
# COMPACT_ATOMS: atom_id res chain seq x y z
N MET A 1 5.77 12.68 20.82
CA MET A 1 4.91 11.49 21.04
C MET A 1 3.75 11.59 20.09
N THR A 2 3.82 10.95 18.93
CA THR A 2 2.72 10.95 17.96
C THR A 2 1.81 9.80 18.34
N GLU A 3 0.63 10.10 18.88
CA GLU A 3 -0.40 9.12 19.22
C GLU A 3 -0.61 8.12 18.08
N ALA A 4 -0.83 6.86 18.46
CA ALA A 4 -1.28 5.78 17.59
C ALA A 4 -2.74 6.03 17.12
N THR A 5 -3.04 7.21 16.58
CA THR A 5 -4.35 7.50 15.98
C THR A 5 -4.46 6.65 14.71
N GLY A 6 -5.14 5.51 14.84
CA GLY A 6 -5.57 4.72 13.70
C GLY A 6 -5.00 3.31 13.56
N ARG A 7 -4.49 2.70 14.63
CA ARG A 7 -4.25 1.26 14.65
C ARG A 7 -5.60 0.52 14.73
N PRO A 8 -5.86 -0.48 13.86
CA PRO A 8 -7.11 -1.24 13.93
C PRO A 8 -7.24 -2.00 15.24
N SER A 9 -8.46 -2.18 15.74
CA SER A 9 -8.76 -3.24 16.72
C SER A 9 -8.89 -4.61 16.06
N SER A 10 -9.18 -4.66 14.75
CA SER A 10 -9.21 -5.86 13.92
C SER A 10 -8.95 -5.53 12.44
N GLY A 11 -8.49 -6.51 11.66
CA GLY A 11 -8.16 -6.32 10.24
C GLY A 11 -6.88 -5.52 10.00
N ALA A 12 -6.80 -4.84 8.87
CA ALA A 12 -5.63 -4.13 8.38
C ALA A 12 -6.01 -2.75 7.82
N ARG A 13 -5.20 -1.74 8.15
CA ARG A 13 -5.29 -0.40 7.57
C ARG A 13 -4.08 -0.12 6.71
N TYR A 14 -4.29 -0.01 5.41
CA TYR A 14 -3.27 0.35 4.44
C TYR A 14 -3.15 1.87 4.38
N VAL A 15 -1.95 2.39 4.58
CA VAL A 15 -1.60 3.80 4.42
C VAL A 15 -0.40 3.87 3.49
N LEU A 16 -0.63 4.26 2.24
CA LEU A 16 0.36 4.29 1.17
C LEU A 16 0.48 5.70 0.61
N GLU A 17 1.70 6.18 0.41
CA GLU A 17 1.99 7.50 -0.13
C GLU A 17 2.90 7.39 -1.35
N ARG A 18 2.58 8.15 -2.39
CA ARG A 18 3.37 8.19 -3.61
C ARG A 18 4.69 8.90 -3.33
N THR A 19 5.78 8.26 -3.71
CA THR A 19 7.14 8.77 -3.54
C THR A 19 7.61 9.31 -4.88
N ASP A 20 7.83 10.62 -4.99
CA ASP A 20 8.11 11.29 -6.27
C ASP A 20 9.61 11.22 -6.72
N PRO A 21 10.59 10.71 -5.92
CA PRO A 21 11.87 10.27 -6.49
C PRO A 21 12.24 8.85 -6.00
N GLY A 22 12.22 7.86 -6.90
CA GLY A 22 12.72 6.52 -6.55
C GLY A 22 12.37 5.37 -7.51
N GLY A 23 11.48 5.59 -8.48
CA GLY A 23 11.20 4.63 -9.55
C GLY A 23 12.08 4.84 -10.77
N ALA A 24 12.20 3.80 -11.61
CA ALA A 24 12.71 3.97 -12.97
C ALA A 24 11.78 4.93 -13.77
N PRO A 25 12.25 5.52 -14.89
CA PRO A 25 11.37 6.29 -15.77
C PRO A 25 10.12 5.47 -16.16
N GLY A 26 8.93 6.04 -15.95
CA GLY A 26 7.65 5.35 -16.20
C GLY A 26 7.24 4.37 -15.09
N GLU A 27 7.88 4.45 -13.91
CA GLU A 27 7.51 3.69 -12.72
C GLU A 27 7.10 4.62 -11.58
N LEU A 28 5.98 4.30 -10.93
CA LEU A 28 5.52 4.98 -9.73
C LEU A 28 5.69 4.09 -8.52
N VAL A 29 6.20 4.66 -7.44
CA VAL A 29 6.43 3.95 -6.17
C VAL A 29 5.51 4.52 -5.10
N TYR A 30 4.74 3.65 -4.46
CA TYR A 30 3.99 3.94 -3.25
C TYR A 30 4.67 3.26 -2.07
N ARG A 31 4.89 4.00 -0.98
CA ARG A 31 5.49 3.47 0.26
C ARG A 31 4.58 3.77 1.43
N GLY A 32 4.62 2.91 2.43
CA GLY A 32 3.96 3.21 3.70
C GLY A 32 3.84 1.99 4.59
N LEU A 33 2.71 1.90 5.30
CA LEU A 33 2.50 0.93 6.36
C LEU A 33 1.16 0.21 6.17
N VAL A 34 1.17 -1.10 6.41
CA VAL A 34 -0.02 -1.86 6.77
C VAL A 34 -0.09 -1.90 8.29
N ARG A 35 -1.03 -1.15 8.87
CA ARG A 35 -1.26 -1.17 10.30
C ARG A 35 -2.15 -2.34 10.63
N LEU A 36 -1.63 -3.28 11.39
CA LEU A 36 -2.33 -4.40 12.03
C LEU A 36 -2.62 -4.04 13.49
N PRO A 37 -3.45 -4.81 14.23
CA PRO A 37 -3.67 -4.57 15.65
C PRO A 37 -2.37 -4.59 16.45
N ASP A 38 -1.46 -5.51 16.12
CA ASP A 38 -0.27 -5.74 16.94
C ASP A 38 1.03 -5.23 16.29
N ALA A 39 1.02 -4.87 15.00
CA ALA A 39 2.23 -4.39 14.32
C ALA A 39 1.93 -3.36 13.22
N ASP A 40 2.94 -2.56 12.88
CA ASP A 40 2.96 -1.78 11.65
C ASP A 40 3.95 -2.42 10.69
N VAL A 41 3.46 -2.88 9.54
CA VAL A 41 4.25 -3.63 8.56
C VAL A 41 4.60 -2.71 7.39
N PRO A 42 5.89 -2.39 7.16
CA PRO A 42 6.32 -1.66 5.98
C PRO A 42 5.91 -2.33 4.68
N VAL A 43 5.45 -1.51 3.74
CA VAL A 43 5.02 -1.96 2.40
C VAL A 43 5.47 -0.97 1.33
N GLU A 44 5.96 -1.52 0.23
CA GLU A 44 6.27 -0.80 -1.01
C GLU A 44 5.44 -1.39 -2.15
N VAL A 45 4.87 -0.53 -3.00
CA VAL A 45 4.15 -0.94 -4.20
C VAL A 45 4.72 -0.19 -5.38
N ARG A 46 5.19 -0.93 -6.38
CA ARG A 46 5.70 -0.42 -7.65
C ARG A 46 4.63 -0.58 -8.72
N ILE A 47 4.45 0.43 -9.57
CA ILE A 47 3.53 0.42 -10.70
C ILE A 47 4.29 0.78 -11.97
N ALA A 48 4.15 -0.04 -13.01
CA ALA A 48 4.52 0.38 -14.36
C ALA A 48 3.41 1.27 -14.94
N GLU A 49 3.69 2.56 -15.20
CA GLU A 49 2.70 3.53 -15.67
C GLU A 49 2.05 3.11 -16.99
N ALA A 50 2.86 2.56 -17.91
CA ALA A 50 2.39 2.16 -19.24
C ALA A 50 1.33 1.04 -19.22
N THR A 51 1.34 0.17 -18.20
CA THR A 51 0.46 -1.01 -18.13
C THR A 51 -0.48 -0.99 -16.93
N GLY A 52 -0.21 -0.14 -15.94
CA GLY A 52 -0.87 -0.17 -14.63
C GLY A 52 -0.59 -1.45 -13.84
N ALA A 53 0.40 -2.26 -14.22
CA ALA A 53 0.79 -3.46 -13.49
C ALA A 53 1.42 -3.05 -12.15
N ALA A 54 0.87 -3.57 -11.05
CA ALA A 54 1.31 -3.24 -9.70
C ALA A 54 1.89 -4.47 -8.99
N THR A 55 3.07 -4.31 -8.40
CA THR A 55 3.75 -5.32 -7.59
C THR A 55 4.03 -4.75 -6.22
N ALA A 56 3.65 -5.48 -5.17
CA ALA A 56 3.87 -5.06 -3.79
C ALA A 56 4.87 -5.98 -3.08
N THR A 57 5.64 -5.38 -2.17
CA THR A 57 6.56 -6.06 -1.27
C THR A 57 6.27 -5.59 0.14
N VAL A 58 6.05 -6.52 1.06
CA VAL A 58 5.93 -6.24 2.49
C VAL A 58 7.17 -6.75 3.21
N ASP A 59 7.55 -6.08 4.29
CA ASP A 59 8.56 -6.59 5.20
C ASP A 59 7.98 -7.73 6.04
N ALA A 60 8.26 -8.98 5.64
CA ALA A 60 7.76 -10.17 6.32
C ALA A 60 8.26 -10.29 7.76
N ALA A 61 9.43 -9.73 8.09
CA ALA A 61 9.97 -9.77 9.46
C ALA A 61 9.20 -8.86 10.41
N ALA A 62 8.50 -7.85 9.89
CA ALA A 62 7.63 -6.97 10.66
C ALA A 62 6.22 -7.54 10.90
N VAL A 63 5.88 -8.67 10.28
CA VAL A 63 4.58 -9.34 10.48
C VAL A 63 4.61 -10.14 11.78
N PRO A 64 3.66 -9.92 12.71
CA PRO A 64 3.67 -10.60 14.00
C PRO A 64 3.34 -12.10 13.81
N PRO A 65 3.90 -12.98 14.66
CA PRO A 65 3.53 -14.39 14.67
C PRO A 65 2.01 -14.57 14.84
N GLY A 66 1.39 -15.38 13.97
CA GLY A 66 -0.06 -15.58 13.95
C GLY A 66 -0.86 -14.46 13.24
N GLY A 67 -0.18 -13.45 12.69
CA GLY A 67 -0.78 -12.43 11.85
C GLY A 67 -1.14 -12.92 10.44
N PRO A 68 -1.69 -12.03 9.58
CA PRO A 68 -1.98 -12.35 8.19
C PRO A 68 -0.72 -12.75 7.42
N ARG A 69 -0.88 -13.58 6.39
CA ARG A 69 0.26 -13.98 5.55
C ARG A 69 0.83 -12.75 4.80
N PRO A 70 2.16 -12.57 4.76
CA PRO A 70 2.79 -11.47 4.02
C PRO A 70 2.36 -11.37 2.56
N GLU A 71 2.11 -12.51 1.90
CA GLU A 71 1.67 -12.58 0.52
C GLU A 71 0.26 -12.01 0.33
N ASP A 72 -0.64 -12.22 1.29
CA ASP A 72 -2.00 -11.69 1.26
C ASP A 72 -2.00 -10.17 1.46
N LEU A 73 -1.14 -9.69 2.36
CA LEU A 73 -0.93 -8.26 2.58
C LEU A 73 -0.40 -7.58 1.31
N SER A 74 0.59 -8.21 0.66
CA SER A 74 1.18 -7.75 -0.59
C SER A 74 0.14 -7.70 -1.71
N ARG A 75 -0.58 -8.80 -1.94
CA ARG A 75 -1.63 -8.90 -2.97
C ARG A 75 -2.69 -7.81 -2.79
N THR A 76 -3.12 -7.58 -1.56
CA THR A 76 -4.10 -6.56 -1.22
C THR A 76 -3.57 -5.15 -1.49
N ALA A 77 -2.33 -4.86 -1.09
CA ALA A 77 -1.70 -3.56 -1.37
C ALA A 77 -1.58 -3.29 -2.88
N ALA A 78 -1.12 -4.27 -3.66
CA ALA A 78 -1.03 -4.16 -5.11
C ALA A 78 -2.41 -3.91 -5.75
N ALA A 79 -3.44 -4.65 -5.32
CA ALA A 79 -4.81 -4.49 -5.83
C ALA A 79 -5.39 -3.10 -5.50
N LEU A 80 -5.14 -2.58 -4.29
CA LEU A 80 -5.59 -1.24 -3.88
C LEU A 80 -5.00 -0.16 -4.77
N VAL A 81 -3.69 -0.22 -4.98
CA VAL A 81 -2.97 0.76 -5.78
C VAL A 81 -3.38 0.66 -7.24
N ARG A 82 -3.46 -0.56 -7.81
CA ARG A 82 -3.95 -0.80 -9.17
C ARG A 82 -5.35 -0.25 -9.39
N SER A 83 -6.27 -0.48 -8.44
CA SER A 83 -7.63 0.03 -8.51
C SER A 83 -7.65 1.56 -8.50
N ALA A 84 -6.88 2.19 -7.61
CA ALA A 84 -6.79 3.64 -7.53
C ALA A 84 -6.19 4.26 -8.81
N THR A 85 -5.18 3.62 -9.41
CA THR A 85 -4.60 4.03 -10.70
C THR A 85 -5.62 3.93 -11.82
N LYS A 86 -6.32 2.79 -11.93
CA LYS A 86 -7.35 2.59 -12.96
C LYS A 86 -8.49 3.59 -12.83
N SER A 87 -8.92 3.91 -11.61
CA SER A 87 -9.94 4.93 -11.38
C SER A 87 -9.47 6.33 -11.82
N ALA A 88 -8.22 6.70 -11.51
CA ALA A 88 -7.68 7.99 -11.93
C ALA A 88 -7.60 8.11 -13.46
N ASP A 89 -7.13 7.07 -14.15
CA ASP A 89 -7.08 6.99 -15.60
C ASP A 89 -8.47 7.14 -16.24
N ALA A 90 -9.46 6.37 -15.76
CA ALA A 90 -10.84 6.43 -16.24
C ALA A 90 -11.50 7.80 -16.07
N HIS A 91 -11.03 8.62 -15.12
CA HIS A 91 -11.57 9.95 -14.84
C HIS A 91 -10.67 11.10 -15.33
N ALA A 92 -9.59 10.79 -16.08
CA ALA A 92 -8.56 11.77 -16.48
C ALA A 92 -8.03 12.60 -15.29
N GLN A 93 -7.97 11.99 -14.11
CA GLN A 93 -7.53 12.61 -12.87
C GLN A 93 -6.06 12.32 -12.62
N ARG A 94 -5.41 13.22 -11.86
CA ARG A 94 -4.05 12.97 -11.37
C ARG A 94 -4.07 11.75 -10.45
N LEU A 95 -3.06 10.89 -10.61
CA LEU A 95 -2.86 9.75 -9.72
C LEU A 95 -2.79 10.19 -8.25
N PRO A 96 -3.42 9.44 -7.34
CA PRO A 96 -3.54 9.85 -5.95
C PRO A 96 -2.17 9.92 -5.28
N ARG A 97 -1.93 10.99 -4.53
CA ARG A 97 -0.70 11.11 -3.73
C ARG A 97 -0.70 10.22 -2.49
N LYS A 98 -1.88 9.85 -1.99
CA LYS A 98 -2.06 9.06 -0.77
C LYS A 98 -3.28 8.16 -0.88
N ILE A 99 -3.13 6.91 -0.48
CA ILE A 99 -4.18 5.89 -0.45
C ILE A 99 -4.32 5.40 1.00
N VAL A 100 -5.50 5.59 1.58
CA VAL A 100 -5.84 5.09 2.92
C VAL A 100 -7.08 4.21 2.82
N ARG A 101 -6.94 2.93 3.17
CA ARG A 101 -8.02 1.94 3.06
C ARG A 101 -8.01 0.93 4.20
N TRP A 102 -9.20 0.63 4.71
CA TRP A 102 -9.44 -0.42 5.70
C TRP A 102 -9.80 -1.73 4.99
N ARG A 103 -9.34 -2.86 5.53
CA ARG A 103 -9.62 -4.23 5.07
C ARG A 103 -9.72 -5.15 6.28
N GLY A 104 -10.82 -5.88 6.42
CA GLY A 104 -11.10 -6.76 7.56
C GLY A 104 -12.39 -7.51 7.32
#